data_AF-A0A2H9LM68-F1
#
_entry.id   AF-A0A2H9LM68-F1
#
_cell.length_a   1.000
_cell.length_b   1.000
_cell.length_c   1.000
_cell.angle_alpha   90.00
_cell.angle_beta   90.00
_cell.angle_gamma   90.00
#
_symmetry.space_group_name_H-M   'P 1'
#
loop_
_entity.id
_entity.type
_entity.pdbx_description
1 polymer ?
#
loop_
_entity_poly.entity_id
_entity_poly.type
_entity_poly.pdbx_seq_one_letter_code
_entity_poly.pdbx_strand_id
1 'polypeptide(L)'
;MIEQGKKIKVCLCYFLACGGLALAKFKVGHPVKALAGSELHCKNWQIEGILRMLCHVLDPEVAKDPEHLIIYGGTGKAARNWECFDKIVETLVELEPDETMLVQSGKPVAVFKTHEWAPRALIVNAMLVPKWATWDYFLELEQKGLIMYGQMTAGSWAYIGTQGILQGTYETLAAVAKEHFGGSLKG
;
A
#
# COMPACT_ATOMS: atom_id res chain seq x y z
N MET A 1 32.52 -1.87 6.06
CA MET A 1 32.53 -1.08 4.83
C MET A 1 31.11 -0.58 4.55
N ILE A 2 30.75 0.58 5.08
CA ILE A 2 29.52 1.30 4.71
C ILE A 2 30.03 2.65 4.23
N GLU A 3 30.10 2.81 2.91
CA GLU A 3 30.58 4.04 2.29
C GLU A 3 29.60 5.18 2.58
N GLN A 4 30.17 6.25 3.14
CA GLN A 4 29.52 7.52 3.42
C GLN A 4 29.25 8.25 2.11
N GLY A 5 27.99 8.66 1.87
CA GLY A 5 27.66 9.58 0.76
C GLY A 5 26.27 9.44 0.13
N LYS A 6 25.49 8.39 0.43
CA LYS A 6 24.15 8.25 -0.16
C LYS A 6 23.18 9.29 0.43
N LYS A 7 22.70 10.22 -0.40
CA LYS A 7 21.64 11.18 -0.06
C LYS A 7 20.38 10.39 0.34
N ILE A 8 20.00 10.46 1.61
CA ILE A 8 18.73 9.95 2.11
C ILE A 8 17.70 11.05 1.96
N LYS A 9 16.67 10.83 1.15
CA LYS A 9 15.49 11.71 1.13
C LYS A 9 14.58 11.24 2.25
N VAL A 10 14.72 11.82 3.44
CA VAL A 10 13.77 11.53 4.52
C VAL A 10 12.44 12.17 4.14
N CYS A 11 11.37 11.39 4.15
CA CYS A 11 10.01 11.90 3.94
C CYS A 11 9.50 12.60 5.22
N LEU A 12 10.35 13.43 5.83
CA LEU A 12 9.95 14.31 6.92
C LEU A 12 8.85 15.23 6.38
N CYS A 13 7.91 15.62 7.23
CA CYS A 13 6.95 16.69 6.94
C CYS A 13 7.74 17.95 6.55
N TYR A 14 8.01 18.14 5.26
CA TYR A 14 8.75 19.28 4.73
C TYR A 14 7.83 20.51 4.79
N PHE A 15 7.77 21.12 5.96
CA PHE A 15 7.58 22.56 6.03
C PHE A 15 8.94 23.20 5.70
N LEU A 16 8.95 23.97 4.61
CA LEU A 16 9.98 24.91 4.15
C LEU A 16 11.07 24.43 3.16
N ALA A 17 11.12 25.24 2.08
CA ALA A 17 12.27 25.65 1.28
C ALA A 17 12.77 24.72 0.17
N CYS A 18 12.17 24.86 -1.02
CA CYS A 18 12.95 25.31 -2.18
C CYS A 18 12.02 25.99 -3.20
N GLY A 19 12.20 27.29 -3.39
CA GLY A 19 11.51 28.07 -4.42
C GLY A 19 11.99 27.66 -5.81
N GLY A 20 11.06 27.24 -6.64
CA GLY A 20 11.23 26.95 -8.06
C GLY A 20 9.86 26.63 -8.62
N LEU A 21 9.48 27.26 -9.74
CA LEU A 21 8.18 27.17 -10.42
C LEU A 21 7.50 25.80 -10.20
N ALA A 22 6.48 25.76 -9.34
CA ALA A 22 5.71 24.55 -9.10
C ALA A 22 4.85 24.27 -10.34
N LEU A 23 5.34 23.37 -11.21
CA LEU A 23 4.47 22.60 -12.08
C LEU A 23 3.37 22.00 -11.20
N ALA A 24 2.11 22.12 -11.63
CA ALA A 24 1.00 21.54 -10.89
C ALA A 24 1.25 20.03 -10.73
N LYS A 25 1.72 19.61 -9.56
CA LYS A 25 1.98 18.20 -9.26
C LYS A 25 0.65 17.45 -9.33
N PHE A 26 0.64 16.30 -9.99
CA PHE A 26 -0.51 15.41 -10.05
C PHE A 26 -1.06 15.16 -8.63
N LYS A 27 -2.38 15.21 -8.49
CA LYS A 27 -3.10 14.92 -7.25
C LYS A 27 -4.23 13.96 -7.54
N VAL A 28 -4.43 13.00 -6.65
CA VAL A 28 -5.56 12.09 -6.71
C VAL A 28 -6.78 12.79 -6.12
N GLY A 29 -7.92 12.73 -6.80
CA GLY A 29 -9.18 13.31 -6.32
C GLY A 29 -9.87 12.44 -5.27
N HIS A 30 -10.84 13.02 -4.57
CA HIS A 30 -11.75 12.30 -3.67
C HIS A 30 -13.17 12.27 -4.26
N PRO A 31 -13.88 11.13 -4.21
CA PRO A 31 -13.39 9.82 -3.78
C PRO A 31 -12.26 9.30 -4.69
N VAL A 32 -11.34 8.55 -4.11
CA VAL A 32 -10.21 7.94 -4.86
C VAL A 32 -10.78 6.94 -5.85
N LYS A 33 -10.33 6.97 -7.10
CA LYS A 33 -10.74 6.00 -8.14
C LYS A 33 -9.55 5.38 -8.82
N ALA A 34 -9.71 4.17 -9.32
CA ALA A 34 -8.71 3.50 -10.13
C ALA A 34 -8.35 4.36 -11.36
N LEU A 35 -7.05 4.54 -11.59
CA LEU A 35 -6.55 5.28 -12.75
C LEU A 35 -6.51 4.36 -13.98
N ALA A 36 -7.03 4.85 -15.10
CA ALA A 36 -7.14 4.10 -16.36
C ALA A 36 -6.37 4.79 -17.50
N GLY A 37 -6.30 4.12 -18.66
CA GLY A 37 -5.65 4.66 -19.85
C GLY A 37 -4.11 4.55 -19.86
N SER A 38 -3.49 5.11 -20.88
CA SER A 38 -2.05 4.99 -21.16
C SER A 38 -1.21 6.18 -20.68
N GLU A 39 -1.83 7.20 -20.08
CA GLU A 39 -1.13 8.38 -19.55
C GLU A 39 -0.32 8.02 -18.29
N LEU A 40 0.93 8.47 -18.24
CA LEU A 40 1.81 8.30 -17.09
C LEU A 40 1.77 9.55 -16.20
N HIS A 41 1.61 9.32 -14.90
CA HIS A 41 1.73 10.36 -13.87
C HIS A 41 3.08 10.27 -13.13
N CYS A 42 3.67 9.07 -13.09
CA CYS A 42 4.99 8.80 -12.54
C CYS A 42 6.07 8.72 -13.64
N LYS A 43 7.35 8.70 -13.25
CA LYS A 43 8.48 8.71 -14.19
C LYS A 43 8.63 7.46 -15.05
N ASN A 44 8.02 6.34 -14.67
CA ASN A 44 7.95 5.12 -15.49
C ASN A 44 6.75 4.24 -15.09
N TRP A 45 6.51 3.19 -15.88
CA TRP A 45 5.40 2.25 -15.66
C TRP A 45 5.52 1.41 -14.39
N GLN A 46 6.73 1.12 -13.90
CA GLN A 46 6.90 0.34 -12.66
C GLN A 46 6.39 1.12 -11.45
N ILE A 47 6.66 2.43 -11.41
CA ILE A 47 6.22 3.32 -10.33
C ILE A 47 4.73 3.66 -10.52
N GLU A 48 4.31 3.92 -11.76
CA GLU A 48 2.91 4.14 -12.09
C GLU A 48 2.04 2.95 -11.65
N GLY A 49 2.49 1.71 -11.90
CA GLY A 49 1.75 0.52 -11.47
C GLY A 49 1.46 0.51 -9.98
N ILE A 50 2.41 0.95 -9.15
CA ILE A 50 2.22 1.10 -7.70
C ILE A 50 1.17 2.17 -7.37
N LEU A 51 1.24 3.34 -8.01
CA LEU A 51 0.25 4.40 -7.83
C LEU A 51 -1.16 3.91 -8.19
N ARG A 52 -1.31 3.23 -9.34
CA ARG A 52 -2.60 2.72 -9.80
C ARG A 52 -3.15 1.64 -8.88
N MET A 53 -2.30 0.74 -8.40
CA MET A 53 -2.65 -0.27 -7.41
C MET A 53 -3.13 0.34 -6.09
N LEU A 54 -2.45 1.37 -5.60
CA LEU A 54 -2.87 2.13 -4.42
C LEU A 54 -4.25 2.80 -4.63
N CYS A 55 -4.47 3.43 -5.78
CA CYS A 55 -5.77 4.03 -6.10
C CYS A 55 -6.86 2.96 -6.28
N HIS A 56 -6.53 1.81 -6.86
CA HIS A 56 -7.47 0.70 -7.08
C HIS A 56 -8.00 0.13 -5.77
N VAL A 57 -7.12 -0.14 -4.80
CA VAL A 57 -7.58 -0.72 -3.53
C VAL A 57 -8.51 0.23 -2.75
N LEU A 58 -8.43 1.54 -3.00
CA LEU A 58 -9.26 2.58 -2.38
C LEU A 58 -10.47 3.00 -3.22
N ASP A 59 -10.67 2.40 -4.40
CA ASP A 59 -11.84 2.68 -5.23
C ASP A 59 -13.12 2.29 -4.47
N PRO A 60 -14.19 3.12 -4.43
CA PRO A 60 -15.46 2.79 -3.79
C PRO A 60 -16.11 1.49 -4.26
N GLU A 61 -15.79 1.01 -5.46
CA GLU A 61 -16.28 -0.28 -5.96
C GLU A 61 -15.49 -1.48 -5.41
N VAL A 62 -14.33 -1.24 -4.79
CA VAL A 62 -13.38 -2.26 -4.30
C VAL A 62 -13.26 -2.24 -2.78
N ALA A 63 -13.04 -1.07 -2.20
CA ALA A 63 -12.82 -0.88 -0.77
C ALA A 63 -14.13 -1.05 0.02
N LYS A 64 -14.03 -1.62 1.22
CA LYS A 64 -15.17 -1.71 2.14
C LYS A 64 -15.62 -0.34 2.67
N ASP A 65 -14.67 0.52 3.03
CA ASP A 65 -14.91 1.85 3.58
C ASP A 65 -13.74 2.79 3.21
N PRO A 66 -13.78 3.33 1.97
CA PRO A 66 -12.66 4.11 1.41
C PRO A 66 -12.45 5.46 2.12
N GLU A 67 -13.49 6.05 2.71
CA GLU A 67 -13.39 7.33 3.43
C GLU A 67 -12.45 7.24 4.65
N HIS A 68 -12.40 6.05 5.27
CA HIS A 68 -11.53 5.73 6.39
C HIS A 68 -10.29 4.93 5.99
N LEU A 69 -10.00 4.85 4.68
CA LEU A 69 -8.91 4.09 4.07
C LEU A 69 -8.99 2.57 4.29
N ILE A 70 -10.14 2.04 4.69
CA ILE A 70 -10.34 0.64 5.05
C ILE A 70 -10.74 -0.17 3.81
N ILE A 71 -9.95 -1.22 3.54
CA ILE A 71 -10.13 -2.08 2.38
C ILE A 71 -10.93 -3.33 2.74
N TYR A 72 -10.47 -4.12 3.72
CA TYR A 72 -11.17 -5.33 4.18
C TYR A 72 -10.62 -5.85 5.52
N GLY A 73 -11.21 -6.94 6.03
CA GLY A 73 -10.65 -7.69 7.16
C GLY A 73 -10.67 -6.93 8.49
N GLY A 74 -11.75 -6.21 8.76
CA GLY A 74 -11.86 -5.32 9.93
C GLY A 74 -11.29 -3.95 9.60
N THR A 75 -10.16 -3.58 10.22
CA THR A 75 -9.49 -2.29 10.07
C THR A 75 -8.31 -2.32 9.09
N GLY A 76 -8.27 -3.29 8.17
CA GLY A 76 -7.20 -3.41 7.18
C GLY A 76 -7.17 -2.22 6.24
N LYS A 77 -6.13 -1.37 6.34
CA LYS A 77 -6.04 -0.08 5.64
C LYS A 77 -4.97 -0.07 4.54
N ALA A 78 -5.16 0.80 3.55
CA ALA A 78 -4.17 1.05 2.48
C ALA A 78 -3.06 2.04 2.90
N ALA A 79 -3.39 3.04 3.72
CA ALA A 79 -2.45 4.02 4.27
C ALA A 79 -2.85 4.39 5.71
N ARG A 80 -1.91 4.90 6.50
CA ARG A 80 -2.12 5.11 7.94
C ARG A 80 -3.21 6.15 8.23
N ASN A 81 -3.17 7.23 7.47
CA ASN A 81 -4.11 8.34 7.46
C ASN A 81 -4.00 9.08 6.11
N TRP A 82 -4.87 10.04 5.86
CA TRP A 82 -4.91 10.77 4.58
C TRP A 82 -3.63 11.55 4.30
N GLU A 83 -3.00 12.14 5.31
CA GLU A 83 -1.68 12.81 5.14
C GLU A 83 -0.62 11.82 4.62
N CYS A 84 -0.59 10.60 5.15
CA CYS A 84 0.31 9.56 4.67
C CYS A 84 -0.03 9.11 3.24
N PHE A 85 -1.32 9.00 2.90
CA PHE A 85 -1.76 8.68 1.54
C PHE A 85 -1.27 9.73 0.54
N ASP A 86 -1.57 11.01 0.80
CA ASP A 86 -1.17 12.12 -0.06
C ASP A 86 0.34 12.16 -0.24
N LYS A 87 1.09 11.89 0.85
CA LYS A 87 2.54 11.86 0.79
C LYS A 87 3.08 10.65 0.02
N ILE A 88 2.40 9.50 0.07
CA ILE A 88 2.75 8.33 -0.76
C ILE A 88 2.57 8.69 -2.24
N VAL A 89 1.43 9.29 -2.61
CA VAL A 89 1.15 9.72 -3.98
C VAL A 89 2.20 10.71 -4.47
N GLU A 90 2.48 11.77 -3.70
CA GLU A 90 3.51 12.76 -4.04
C GLU A 90 4.88 12.08 -4.22
N THR A 91 5.24 11.18 -3.31
CA THR A 91 6.53 10.47 -3.37
C THR A 91 6.64 9.62 -4.61
N LEU A 92 5.58 8.89 -5.00
CA LEU A 92 5.56 8.06 -6.21
C LEU A 92 5.70 8.90 -7.48
N VAL A 93 5.00 10.03 -7.57
CA VAL A 93 5.09 10.93 -8.73
C VAL A 93 6.52 11.47 -8.92
N GLU A 94 7.24 11.69 -7.82
CA GLU A 94 8.62 12.22 -7.85
C GLU A 94 9.73 11.16 -7.86
N LEU A 95 9.41 9.90 -7.55
CA LEU A 95 10.38 8.82 -7.37
C LEU A 95 11.19 8.58 -8.65
N GLU A 96 12.52 8.54 -8.55
CA GLU A 96 13.36 8.18 -9.70
C GLU A 96 13.34 6.67 -9.98
N PRO A 97 13.57 6.23 -11.25
CA PRO A 97 13.63 4.82 -11.61
C PRO A 97 14.65 3.98 -10.83
N ASP A 98 15.70 4.61 -10.28
CA ASP A 98 16.75 3.97 -9.48
C ASP A 98 16.59 4.23 -7.97
N GLU A 99 15.41 4.66 -7.53
CA GLU A 99 15.07 4.89 -6.13
C GLU A 99 14.05 3.87 -5.60
N THR A 100 14.06 3.70 -4.27
CA THR A 100 13.13 2.85 -3.54
C THR A 100 12.53 3.62 -2.37
N MET A 101 11.20 3.72 -2.34
CA MET A 101 10.43 4.26 -1.23
C MET A 101 10.25 3.20 -0.12
N LEU A 102 10.45 3.61 1.13
CA LEU A 102 10.14 2.79 2.31
C LEU A 102 8.82 3.24 2.93
N VAL A 103 7.90 2.29 3.10
CA VAL A 103 6.61 2.51 3.78
C VAL A 103 6.58 1.69 5.06
N GLN A 104 6.51 2.38 6.20
CA GLN A 104 6.40 1.76 7.51
C GLN A 104 4.97 1.94 8.00
N SER A 105 4.22 0.85 8.17
CA SER A 105 2.83 0.82 8.63
C SER A 105 1.99 1.92 7.98
N GLY A 106 1.91 1.90 6.65
CA GLY A 106 1.14 2.86 5.86
C GLY A 106 1.65 4.30 5.84
N LYS A 107 2.85 4.59 6.34
CA LYS A 107 3.50 5.92 6.29
C LYS A 107 4.76 5.86 5.41
N PRO A 108 4.91 6.76 4.41
CA PRO A 108 6.15 6.86 3.65
C PRO A 108 7.21 7.53 4.54
N VAL A 109 8.31 6.85 4.84
CA VAL A 109 9.30 7.34 5.83
C VAL A 109 10.60 7.81 5.18
N ALA A 110 10.98 7.24 4.05
CA ALA A 110 12.22 7.57 3.36
C ALA A 110 12.22 7.10 1.91
N VAL A 111 13.08 7.71 1.10
CA VAL A 111 13.47 7.24 -0.23
C VAL A 111 14.99 7.10 -0.26
N PHE A 112 15.46 5.98 -0.78
CA PHE A 112 16.88 5.67 -0.95
C PHE A 112 17.20 5.42 -2.41
N LYS A 113 18.37 5.91 -2.86
CA LYS A 113 18.96 5.49 -4.13
C LYS A 113 19.40 4.02 -4.04
N THR A 114 18.84 3.21 -4.92
CA THR A 114 19.12 1.78 -5.10
C THR A 114 19.67 1.55 -6.51
N HIS A 115 18.91 0.91 -7.39
CA HIS A 115 19.22 0.65 -8.80
C HIS A 115 17.92 0.25 -9.52
N GLU A 116 17.87 0.33 -10.84
CA GLU A 116 16.65 0.12 -11.63
C GLU A 116 15.98 -1.26 -11.44
N TRP A 117 16.73 -2.28 -11.01
CA TRP A 117 16.22 -3.64 -10.81
C TRP A 117 15.74 -3.90 -9.38
N ALA A 118 15.94 -2.96 -8.46
CA ALA A 118 15.40 -3.05 -7.11
C ALA A 118 13.87 -2.81 -7.10
N PRO A 119 13.16 -3.23 -6.04
CA PRO A 119 11.77 -2.81 -5.86
C PRO A 119 11.63 -1.29 -5.74
N ARG A 120 10.57 -0.71 -6.31
CA ARG A 120 10.27 0.72 -6.19
C ARG A 120 9.64 1.10 -4.84
N ALA A 121 9.00 0.13 -4.17
CA ALA A 121 8.49 0.28 -2.81
C ALA A 121 8.84 -0.95 -1.96
N LEU A 122 9.26 -0.73 -0.72
CA LEU A 122 9.38 -1.75 0.32
C LEU A 122 8.42 -1.38 1.46
N ILE A 123 7.48 -2.28 1.75
CA ILE A 123 6.36 -2.02 2.65
C ILE A 123 6.43 -2.98 3.83
N VAL A 124 6.37 -2.43 5.05
CA VAL A 124 6.37 -3.21 6.28
C VAL A 124 5.25 -2.71 7.18
N ASN A 125 4.17 -3.48 7.29
CA ASN A 125 2.98 -3.12 8.06
C ASN A 125 2.86 -3.95 9.34
N ALA A 126 2.38 -3.33 10.41
CA ALA A 126 2.04 -3.98 11.69
C ALA A 126 3.14 -4.83 12.34
N MET A 127 4.42 -4.57 12.04
CA MET A 127 5.54 -5.30 12.64
C MET A 127 5.75 -4.89 14.10
N LEU A 128 5.64 -5.86 14.99
CA LEU A 128 5.86 -5.73 16.42
C LEU A 128 6.83 -6.81 16.90
N VAL A 129 7.62 -6.50 17.92
CA VAL A 129 8.44 -7.51 18.60
C VAL A 129 7.50 -8.51 19.28
N PRO A 130 7.74 -9.84 19.21
CA PRO A 130 6.74 -10.85 19.57
C PRO A 130 6.11 -10.70 20.95
N LYS A 131 6.89 -10.32 21.97
CA LYS A 131 6.40 -10.08 23.33
C LYS A 131 5.27 -9.02 23.40
N TRP A 132 5.25 -8.08 22.46
CA TRP A 132 4.28 -6.98 22.38
C TRP A 132 3.27 -7.15 21.24
N ALA A 133 3.29 -8.27 20.51
CA ALA A 133 2.37 -8.54 19.41
C ALA A 133 0.98 -8.95 19.93
N THR A 134 0.34 -8.04 20.65
CA THR A 134 -1.00 -8.17 21.25
C THR A 134 -1.92 -7.11 20.67
N TRP A 135 -3.22 -7.40 20.63
CA TRP A 135 -4.21 -6.43 20.15
C TRP A 135 -4.26 -5.17 21.01
N ASP A 136 -4.17 -5.28 22.33
CA ASP A 136 -4.21 -4.12 23.24
C ASP A 136 -3.06 -3.13 22.93
N TYR A 137 -1.83 -3.65 22.80
CA TYR A 137 -0.68 -2.81 22.47
C TYR A 137 -0.74 -2.26 21.05
N PHE A 138 -1.23 -3.07 20.09
CA PHE A 138 -1.47 -2.61 18.73
C PHE A 138 -2.44 -1.42 18.71
N LEU A 139 -3.58 -1.53 19.41
CA LEU A 139 -4.62 -0.50 19.47
C LEU A 139 -4.12 0.76 20.20
N GLU A 140 -3.31 0.61 21.25
CA GLU A 140 -2.63 1.74 21.90
C GLU A 140 -1.74 2.52 20.90
N LEU A 141 -0.94 1.80 20.10
CA LEU A 141 -0.11 2.42 19.07
C LEU A 141 -0.93 3.02 17.93
N GLU A 142 -2.06 2.41 17.58
CA GLU A 142 -2.96 2.90 16.52
C GLU A 142 -3.59 4.23 16.95
N GLN A 143 -4.07 4.33 18.20
CA GLN A 143 -4.60 5.58 18.78
C GLN A 143 -3.54 6.70 18.79
N LYS A 144 -2.26 6.34 18.97
CA LYS A 144 -1.13 7.27 18.89
C LYS A 144 -0.70 7.59 17.45
N GLY A 145 -1.31 6.99 16.42
CA GLY A 145 -0.95 7.18 15.02
C GLY A 145 0.42 6.57 14.64
N LEU A 146 0.88 5.56 15.37
CA LEU A 146 2.22 4.97 15.21
C LEU A 146 2.22 3.68 14.39
N ILE A 147 1.07 3.04 14.22
CA ILE A 147 0.92 1.77 13.51
C ILE A 147 -0.35 1.76 12.66
N MET A 148 -0.43 0.80 11.74
CA MET A 148 -1.56 0.56 10.85
C MET A 148 -1.68 -0.94 10.64
N TYR A 149 -2.91 -1.46 10.68
CA TYR A 149 -3.18 -2.85 10.33
C TYR A 149 -3.27 -2.95 8.81
N GLY A 150 -2.31 -3.65 8.20
CA GLY A 150 -2.23 -3.77 6.74
C GLY A 150 -3.00 -4.95 6.15
N GLN A 151 -3.56 -5.85 6.97
CA GLN A 151 -4.03 -7.15 6.51
C GLN A 151 -2.93 -7.82 5.63
N MET A 152 -3.28 -8.58 4.61
CA MET A 152 -2.40 -9.14 3.60
C MET A 152 -2.30 -8.17 2.42
N THR A 153 -3.41 -7.97 1.70
CA THR A 153 -3.42 -7.24 0.43
C THR A 153 -3.93 -5.80 0.52
N ALA A 154 -4.42 -5.37 1.68
CA ALA A 154 -4.88 -3.99 1.88
C ALA A 154 -3.70 -3.01 1.90
N GLY A 155 -2.77 -3.21 2.84
CA GLY A 155 -1.59 -2.36 3.02
C GLY A 155 -0.45 -2.67 2.05
N SER A 156 -0.56 -3.73 1.25
CA SER A 156 0.36 -4.04 0.14
C SER A 156 -0.20 -3.65 -1.23
N TRP A 157 -1.41 -3.05 -1.25
CA TRP A 157 -2.06 -2.51 -2.44
C TRP A 157 -2.33 -3.53 -3.55
N ALA A 158 -2.73 -4.76 -3.19
CA ALA A 158 -2.96 -5.84 -4.15
C ALA A 158 -4.34 -6.49 -4.00
N TYR A 159 -5.27 -5.83 -3.31
CA TYR A 159 -6.63 -6.33 -3.13
C TYR A 159 -7.45 -6.08 -4.39
N ILE A 160 -8.16 -7.12 -4.87
CA ILE A 160 -8.92 -7.11 -6.14
C ILE A 160 -10.41 -7.40 -5.90
N GLY A 161 -10.91 -7.04 -4.72
CA GLY A 161 -12.27 -7.36 -4.31
C GLY A 161 -12.46 -8.82 -3.89
N THR A 162 -13.71 -9.25 -3.89
CA THR A 162 -14.13 -10.57 -3.39
C THR A 162 -13.67 -11.74 -4.27
N GLN A 163 -13.25 -11.48 -5.50
CA GLN A 163 -12.79 -12.52 -6.43
C GLN A 163 -11.62 -13.34 -5.85
N GLY A 164 -10.71 -12.70 -5.10
CA GLY A 164 -9.54 -13.39 -4.54
C GLY A 164 -9.90 -14.55 -3.62
N ILE A 165 -10.86 -14.35 -2.70
CA ILE A 165 -11.29 -15.41 -1.77
C ILE A 165 -12.22 -16.44 -2.42
N LEU A 166 -12.91 -16.05 -3.51
CA LEU A 166 -13.86 -16.91 -4.21
C LEU A 166 -13.16 -18.14 -4.79
N GLN A 167 -12.00 -17.96 -5.44
CA GLN A 167 -11.24 -19.07 -6.00
C GLN A 167 -10.72 -20.00 -4.89
N GLY A 168 -10.13 -19.46 -3.82
CA GLY A 168 -9.62 -20.28 -2.72
C GLY A 168 -10.72 -21.09 -2.02
N THR A 169 -11.90 -20.51 -1.87
CA THR A 169 -13.06 -21.20 -1.28
C THR A 169 -13.56 -22.31 -2.21
N TYR A 170 -13.67 -22.02 -3.51
CA TYR A 170 -14.00 -23.02 -4.53
C TYR A 170 -13.03 -24.21 -4.50
N GLU A 171 -11.72 -23.96 -4.51
CA GLU A 171 -10.70 -25.00 -4.49
C GLU A 171 -10.73 -25.83 -3.19
N THR A 172 -11.01 -25.18 -2.06
CA THR A 172 -11.17 -25.89 -0.77
C THR A 172 -12.36 -26.85 -0.82
N LEU A 173 -13.50 -26.38 -1.32
CA LEU A 173 -14.69 -27.21 -1.48
C LEU A 173 -14.47 -28.33 -2.51
N ALA A 174 -13.75 -28.06 -3.59
CA ALA A 174 -13.38 -29.07 -4.59
C ALA A 174 -12.46 -30.14 -4.00
N ALA A 175 -11.50 -29.76 -3.13
CA ALA A 175 -10.65 -30.69 -2.42
C ALA A 175 -11.46 -31.60 -1.48
N VAL A 176 -12.38 -31.02 -0.69
CA VAL A 176 -13.32 -31.77 0.17
C VAL A 176 -14.18 -32.74 -0.67
N ALA A 177 -14.69 -32.29 -1.82
CA ALA A 177 -15.46 -33.11 -2.74
C ALA A 177 -14.66 -34.33 -3.22
N LYS A 178 -13.40 -34.11 -3.60
CA LYS A 178 -12.50 -35.16 -4.08
C LYS A 178 -12.15 -36.17 -2.98
N GLU A 179 -11.89 -35.70 -1.77
CA GLU A 179 -11.46 -36.55 -0.65
C GLU A 179 -12.61 -37.37 -0.05
N HIS A 180 -13.81 -36.78 0.05
CA HIS A 180 -14.90 -37.38 0.82
C HIS A 180 -16.16 -37.75 0.01
N PHE A 181 -16.31 -37.25 -1.22
CA PHE A 181 -17.56 -37.35 -1.99
C PHE A 181 -17.36 -37.76 -3.46
N GLY A 182 -16.26 -38.45 -3.78
CA GLY A 182 -16.03 -38.97 -5.14
C GLY A 182 -15.83 -37.88 -6.20
N GLY A 183 -15.42 -36.67 -5.81
CA GLY A 183 -15.14 -35.56 -6.73
C GLY A 183 -16.33 -34.65 -7.03
N SER A 184 -17.48 -34.80 -6.36
CA SER A 184 -18.63 -33.91 -6.53
C SER A 184 -19.32 -33.60 -5.20
N LEU A 185 -19.84 -32.38 -5.05
CA LEU A 185 -20.73 -32.00 -3.94
C LEU A 185 -22.21 -32.07 -4.34
N LYS A 186 -22.54 -32.70 -5.48
CA LYS A 186 -23.93 -32.95 -5.87
C LYS A 186 -24.59 -33.90 -4.87
N GLY A 187 -25.73 -33.51 -4.33
CA GLY A 187 -26.57 -34.33 -3.43
C GLY A 187 -27.18 -35.52 -4.15
#